data_AF-A0A3M7Q402-F1
#
_entry.id   AF-A0A3M7Q402-F1
#
_cell.length_a   1.000
_cell.length_b   1.000
_cell.length_c   1.000
_cell.angle_alpha   90.00
_cell.angle_beta   90.00
_cell.angle_gamma   90.00
#
_symmetry.space_group_name_H-M   'P 1'
#
loop_
_entity.id
_entity.type
_entity.pdbx_description
1 polymer ?
#
loop_
_entity_poly.entity_id
_entity_poly.type
_entity_poly.pdbx_seq_one_letter_code
_entity_poly.pdbx_strand_id
1 'polypeptide(L)'
;MVTQPLGTSIYNDILNKNQIIIETNRGSQMAYLFRLPFSSGNNYLISFVRLMLGIDQATGSGSLSSRKITYKDSWVRTYGRLYQYLCSTTNEIPIGVYRTDPIPKSVQHESTDRKLMISKNDIETMIKTRLEYLNIDKTLDSNEEPEEFSYVIINPSYDFNLKNGDIIFLIKPANINEENERNNFFANLD
;
A
#
# COMPACT_ATOMS: atom_id res chain seq x y z
N MET A 1 12.67 -26.22 26.52
CA MET A 1 13.15 -24.93 27.07
C MET A 1 14.48 -24.62 26.41
N VAL A 2 14.46 -23.84 25.32
CA VAL A 2 15.70 -23.36 24.70
C VAL A 2 16.10 -22.09 25.45
N THR A 3 17.17 -22.16 26.24
CA THR A 3 17.73 -21.02 26.94
C THR A 3 18.37 -20.07 25.93
N GLN A 4 17.73 -18.93 25.67
CA GLN A 4 18.35 -17.84 24.92
C GLN A 4 19.56 -17.29 25.71
N PRO A 5 20.70 -16.98 25.06
CA PRO A 5 21.89 -16.52 25.75
C PRO A 5 21.67 -15.13 26.38
N LEU A 6 22.07 -15.00 27.65
CA LEU A 6 21.83 -13.85 28.53
C LEU A 6 22.30 -12.48 27.97
N GLY A 7 23.21 -12.47 26.99
CA GLY A 7 23.77 -11.27 26.40
C GLY A 7 22.91 -10.60 25.31
N THR A 8 21.98 -11.33 24.69
CA THR A 8 21.16 -10.78 23.58
C THR A 8 20.04 -9.88 24.10
N SER A 9 19.51 -10.14 25.29
CA SER A 9 18.43 -9.35 25.89
C SER A 9 18.88 -7.93 26.24
N ILE A 10 20.04 -7.79 26.89
CA ILE A 10 20.56 -6.49 27.34
C ILE A 10 20.91 -5.60 26.14
N TYR A 11 21.49 -6.18 25.09
CA TYR A 11 21.82 -5.45 23.87
C TYR A 11 20.56 -4.91 23.18
N ASN A 12 19.51 -5.74 23.09
CA ASN A 12 18.22 -5.33 22.52
C ASN A 12 17.53 -4.27 23.37
N ASP A 13 17.63 -4.34 24.70
CA ASP A 13 17.08 -3.34 25.61
C ASP A 13 17.75 -1.96 25.42
N ILE A 14 19.07 -1.94 25.24
CA ILE A 14 19.85 -0.71 25.00
C ILE A 14 19.52 -0.12 23.63
N LEU A 15 19.43 -0.97 22.59
CA LEU A 15 19.12 -0.52 21.22
C LEU A 15 17.71 0.09 21.15
N ASN A 16 16.73 -0.58 21.76
CA ASN A 16 15.36 -0.09 21.86
C ASN A 16 15.28 1.24 22.62
N LYS A 17 16.02 1.39 23.72
CA LYS A 17 16.04 2.63 24.50
C LYS A 17 16.61 3.81 23.70
N ASN A 18 17.66 3.59 22.90
CA ASN A 18 18.21 4.60 22.01
C ASN A 18 17.22 4.97 20.89
N GLN A 19 16.53 3.98 20.32
CA GLN A 19 15.51 4.19 19.29
C GLN A 19 14.33 5.04 19.80
N ILE A 20 13.85 4.77 21.02
CA ILE A 20 12.78 5.55 21.69
C ILE A 20 13.18 7.02 21.81
N ILE A 21 14.40 7.28 22.29
CA ILE A 21 14.90 8.65 22.50
C ILE A 21 14.99 9.39 21.16
N ILE A 22 15.50 8.74 20.12
CA ILE A 22 15.61 9.32 18.77
C ILE A 22 14.23 9.70 18.23
N GLU A 23 13.26 8.78 18.27
CA GLU A 23 11.92 9.02 17.73
C GLU A 23 11.13 10.05 18.55
N THR A 24 11.31 10.07 19.87
CA THR A 24 10.71 11.10 20.74
C THR A 24 11.26 12.48 20.42
N ASN A 25 12.58 12.61 20.22
CA ASN A 25 13.22 13.87 19.85
C ASN A 25 12.83 14.36 18.44
N ARG A 26 12.38 13.46 17.57
CA ARG A 26 11.80 13.79 16.25
C ARG A 26 10.32 14.20 16.32
N GLY A 27 9.71 14.20 17.52
CA GLY A 27 8.29 14.52 17.71
C GLY A 27 7.34 13.39 17.31
N SER A 28 7.84 12.16 17.18
CA SER A 28 7.05 11.00 16.79
C SER A 28 6.10 10.60 17.93
N GLN A 29 4.78 10.70 17.70
CA GLN A 29 3.78 10.16 18.62
C GLN A 29 3.82 8.63 18.74
N MET A 30 4.64 7.98 17.93
CA MET A 30 4.79 6.53 17.84
C MET A 30 6.01 6.00 18.59
N ALA A 31 6.81 6.86 19.26
CA ALA A 31 7.99 6.43 20.01
C ALA A 31 7.71 5.36 21.08
N TYR A 32 6.47 5.29 21.57
CA TYR A 32 6.04 4.29 22.56
C TYR A 32 6.05 2.84 22.02
N LEU A 33 6.00 2.63 20.70
CA LEU A 33 6.02 1.30 20.06
C LEU A 33 7.33 0.54 20.30
N PHE A 34 8.42 1.24 20.59
CA PHE A 34 9.74 0.65 20.86
C PHE A 34 9.95 0.29 22.34
N ARG A 35 8.95 0.49 23.21
CA ARG A 35 9.00 0.09 24.62
C ARG A 35 8.87 -1.43 24.73
N LEU A 36 9.63 -2.06 25.63
CA LEU A 36 9.67 -3.51 25.82
C LEU A 36 8.30 -4.25 25.94
N PRO A 37 7.22 -3.72 26.57
CA PRO A 37 5.93 -4.41 26.50
C PRO A 37 5.33 -4.50 25.08
N PHE A 38 5.72 -3.62 24.15
CA PHE A 38 5.33 -3.65 22.74
C PHE A 38 6.34 -4.38 21.85
N SER A 39 7.64 -4.23 22.13
CA SER A 39 8.75 -4.85 21.39
C SER A 39 9.01 -6.32 21.77
N SER A 40 8.75 -6.73 23.01
CA SER A 40 9.03 -8.08 23.52
C SER A 40 7.82 -9.03 23.44
N GLY A 41 6.62 -8.51 23.16
CA GLY A 41 5.36 -9.26 23.30
C GLY A 41 4.63 -9.64 22.01
N ASN A 42 5.05 -9.14 20.84
CA ASN A 42 4.25 -9.29 19.62
C ASN A 42 4.98 -10.05 18.51
N ASN A 43 5.41 -11.30 18.78
CA ASN A 43 5.77 -12.23 17.69
C ASN A 43 4.62 -12.34 16.66
N TYR A 44 3.38 -12.15 17.11
CA TYR A 44 2.22 -12.06 16.24
C TYR A 44 2.32 -10.89 15.23
N LEU A 45 2.77 -9.70 15.62
CA LEU A 45 2.83 -8.55 14.69
C LEU A 45 3.86 -8.79 13.59
N ILE A 46 5.04 -9.33 13.93
CA ILE A 46 6.05 -9.66 12.93
C ILE A 46 5.55 -10.77 12.00
N SER A 47 4.93 -11.83 12.53
CA SER A 47 4.32 -12.88 11.71
C SER A 47 3.18 -12.35 10.83
N PHE A 48 2.32 -11.49 11.38
CA PHE A 48 1.20 -10.87 10.67
C PHE A 48 1.68 -9.98 9.52
N VAL A 49 2.68 -9.12 9.77
CA VAL A 49 3.27 -8.27 8.72
C VAL A 49 3.98 -9.10 7.67
N ARG A 50 4.70 -10.17 8.05
CA ARG A 50 5.34 -11.09 7.09
C ARG A 50 4.33 -11.82 6.22
N LEU A 51 3.18 -12.23 6.78
CA LEU A 51 2.06 -12.80 6.02
C LEU A 51 1.43 -11.76 5.08
N MET A 52 1.18 -10.53 5.56
CA MET A 52 0.61 -9.44 4.75
C MET A 52 1.51 -9.05 3.56
N LEU A 53 2.84 -9.09 3.76
CA LEU A 53 3.82 -8.86 2.71
C LEU A 53 3.99 -10.09 1.78
N GLY A 54 3.46 -11.25 2.15
CA GLY A 54 3.62 -12.52 1.43
C GLY A 54 5.00 -13.16 1.56
N ILE A 55 5.83 -12.71 2.52
CA ILE A 55 7.16 -13.26 2.80
C ILE A 55 7.01 -14.65 3.42
N ASP A 56 6.10 -14.77 4.38
CA ASP A 56 5.71 -16.06 4.94
C ASP A 56 4.40 -16.51 4.32
N GLN A 57 4.23 -17.82 4.19
CA GLN A 57 2.99 -18.45 3.74
C GLN A 57 2.54 -19.43 4.81
N ALA A 58 1.27 -19.37 5.19
CA ALA A 58 0.66 -20.32 6.11
C ALA A 58 -0.59 -20.91 5.46
N THR A 59 -0.88 -22.18 5.73
CA THR A 59 -2.11 -22.81 5.21
C THR A 59 -3.33 -22.00 5.66
N GLY A 60 -4.21 -21.68 4.73
CA GLY A 60 -5.38 -20.83 4.99
C GLY A 60 -5.07 -19.33 5.18
N SER A 61 -3.85 -18.86 4.95
CA SER A 61 -3.54 -17.43 5.01
C SER A 61 -4.08 -16.66 3.80
N GLY A 62 -4.64 -15.48 4.06
CA GLY A 62 -5.12 -14.57 3.02
C GLY A 62 -4.02 -13.85 2.25
N SER A 63 -4.41 -13.04 1.27
CA SER A 63 -3.50 -12.20 0.47
C SER A 63 -3.93 -10.74 0.47
N LEU A 64 -2.95 -9.84 0.33
CA LEU A 64 -3.23 -8.43 0.11
C LEU A 64 -3.54 -8.18 -1.37
N SER A 65 -4.63 -7.47 -1.63
CA SER A 65 -5.05 -7.09 -2.97
C SER A 65 -5.53 -5.65 -3.01
N SER A 66 -5.69 -5.12 -4.21
CA SER A 66 -6.29 -3.81 -4.42
C SER A 66 -7.46 -3.88 -5.39
N ARG A 67 -8.43 -2.98 -5.22
CA ARG A 67 -9.56 -2.83 -6.13
C ARG A 67 -9.80 -1.36 -6.41
N LYS A 68 -9.85 -0.99 -7.70
CA LYS A 68 -10.18 0.37 -8.13
C LYS A 68 -11.70 0.56 -8.15
N ILE A 69 -12.17 1.64 -7.53
CA ILE A 69 -13.57 2.07 -7.58
C ILE A 69 -13.83 2.69 -8.95
N THR A 70 -14.81 2.12 -9.66
CA THR A 70 -15.24 2.59 -10.97
C THR A 70 -16.63 3.20 -10.91
N TYR A 71 -17.08 3.84 -11.98
CA TYR A 71 -18.45 4.36 -12.09
C TYR A 71 -19.54 3.31 -11.84
N LYS A 72 -19.26 2.03 -12.12
CA LYS A 72 -20.19 0.92 -11.85
C LYS A 72 -20.40 0.69 -10.35
N ASP A 73 -19.43 1.05 -9.52
CA ASP A 73 -19.47 0.90 -8.07
C ASP A 73 -20.08 2.13 -7.37
N SER A 74 -20.61 3.12 -8.13
CA SER A 74 -21.18 4.37 -7.60
C SER A 74 -22.38 4.17 -6.65
N TRP A 75 -23.02 3.00 -6.69
CA TRP A 75 -24.05 2.60 -5.73
C TRP A 75 -23.48 2.55 -4.29
N VAL A 76 -22.19 2.23 -4.16
CA VAL A 76 -21.43 2.27 -2.92
C VAL A 76 -20.85 3.67 -2.72
N ARG A 77 -21.66 4.55 -2.12
CA ARG A 77 -21.26 5.94 -1.88
C ARG A 77 -20.26 6.08 -0.73
N THR A 78 -20.35 5.21 0.27
CA THR A 78 -19.57 5.30 1.51
C THR A 78 -18.73 4.05 1.75
N TYR A 79 -17.59 4.23 2.39
CA TYR A 79 -16.68 3.15 2.79
C TYR A 79 -17.38 2.09 3.65
N GLY A 80 -18.30 2.50 4.53
CA GLY A 80 -19.09 1.59 5.35
C GLY A 80 -20.00 0.64 4.57
N ARG A 81 -20.64 1.13 3.50
CA ARG A 81 -21.44 0.28 2.60
C ARG A 81 -20.55 -0.66 1.81
N LEU A 82 -19.37 -0.19 1.39
CA LEU A 82 -18.37 -1.03 0.72
C LEU A 82 -17.95 -2.17 1.62
N TYR A 83 -17.63 -1.85 2.88
CA TYR A 83 -17.23 -2.82 3.88
C TYR A 83 -18.28 -3.93 4.03
N GLN A 84 -19.56 -3.55 4.23
CA GLN A 84 -20.66 -4.51 4.36
C GLN A 84 -20.84 -5.39 3.12
N TYR A 85 -20.76 -4.80 1.93
CA TYR A 85 -20.87 -5.54 0.68
C TYR A 85 -19.73 -6.56 0.52
N LEU A 86 -18.48 -6.14 0.70
CA LEU A 86 -17.33 -7.01 0.53
C LEU A 86 -17.32 -8.16 1.55
N CYS A 87 -17.64 -7.86 2.81
CA CYS A 87 -17.73 -8.88 3.85
C CYS A 87 -18.87 -9.89 3.60
N SER A 88 -19.98 -9.48 2.97
CA SER A 88 -21.12 -10.38 2.72
C SER A 88 -21.05 -11.15 1.40
N THR A 89 -20.32 -10.65 0.41
CA THR A 89 -20.29 -11.25 -0.94
C THR A 89 -18.99 -11.99 -1.23
N THR A 90 -17.85 -11.40 -0.89
CA THR A 90 -16.52 -11.95 -1.22
C THR A 90 -15.71 -12.32 0.03
N ASN A 91 -16.23 -12.04 1.22
CA ASN A 91 -15.53 -12.18 2.51
C ASN A 91 -14.21 -11.39 2.56
N GLU A 92 -14.14 -10.28 1.80
CA GLU A 92 -12.97 -9.42 1.74
C GLU A 92 -13.07 -8.30 2.77
N ILE A 93 -11.92 -7.94 3.38
CA ILE A 93 -11.85 -6.91 4.42
C ILE A 93 -11.06 -5.72 3.88
N PRO A 94 -11.70 -4.55 3.65
CA PRO A 94 -10.97 -3.35 3.26
C PRO A 94 -10.20 -2.78 4.46
N ILE A 95 -8.96 -2.32 4.21
CA ILE A 95 -8.05 -1.79 5.24
C ILE A 95 -7.83 -0.28 5.06
N GLY A 96 -7.89 0.22 3.83
CA GLY A 96 -7.59 1.60 3.54
C GLY A 96 -7.92 2.00 2.12
N VAL A 97 -7.87 3.31 1.89
CA VAL A 97 -8.18 3.96 0.62
C VAL A 97 -6.96 4.75 0.18
N TYR A 98 -6.46 4.47 -1.02
CA TYR A 98 -5.52 5.29 -1.73
C TYR A 98 -6.31 6.22 -2.67
N ARG A 99 -6.08 7.52 -2.53
CA ARG A 99 -6.76 8.55 -3.31
C ARG A 99 -5.73 9.44 -3.98
N THR A 100 -6.06 9.80 -5.20
CA THR A 100 -5.32 10.76 -6.00
C THR A 100 -6.25 11.91 -6.34
N ASP A 101 -5.87 13.11 -5.93
CA ASP A 101 -6.62 14.34 -6.19
C ASP A 101 -5.73 15.30 -7.00
N PRO A 102 -6.29 16.09 -7.93
CA PRO A 102 -5.52 17.06 -8.71
C PRO A 102 -5.04 18.21 -7.81
N ILE A 103 -3.81 18.68 -8.06
CA ILE A 103 -3.25 19.85 -7.38
C ILE A 103 -3.95 21.12 -7.92
N PRO A 104 -4.51 21.97 -7.04
CA PRO A 104 -5.15 23.21 -7.47
C PRO A 104 -4.13 24.14 -8.13
N LYS A 105 -4.46 24.63 -9.33
CA LYS A 105 -3.58 25.46 -10.19
C LYS A 105 -3.14 26.80 -9.58
N SER A 106 -3.62 27.18 -8.40
CA SER A 106 -3.39 28.49 -7.77
C SER A 106 -2.01 28.68 -7.12
N VAL A 107 -1.10 27.70 -7.20
CA VAL A 107 0.27 27.75 -6.62
C VAL A 107 1.35 27.96 -7.69
N GLN A 108 0.98 28.09 -8.97
CA GLN A 108 1.93 28.27 -10.06
C GLN A 108 2.38 29.75 -10.15
N HIS A 109 3.56 30.05 -9.62
CA HIS A 109 4.19 31.37 -9.70
C HIS A 109 4.80 31.63 -11.10
N GLU A 110 4.32 32.68 -11.77
CA GLU A 110 4.51 33.03 -13.20
C GLU A 110 5.95 33.30 -13.71
N SER A 111 7.01 33.17 -12.89
CA SER A 111 8.38 33.52 -13.32
C SER A 111 9.34 32.33 -13.49
N THR A 112 9.04 31.16 -12.90
CA THR A 112 9.79 29.91 -13.13
C THR A 112 9.38 29.18 -14.42
N ASP A 113 8.21 29.52 -14.96
CA ASP A 113 7.56 28.76 -16.04
C ASP A 113 8.32 28.79 -17.36
N ARG A 114 8.96 29.91 -17.74
CA ARG A 114 9.71 29.96 -19.02
C ARG A 114 10.94 29.06 -19.03
N LYS A 115 11.71 29.01 -17.94
CA LYS A 115 12.90 28.16 -17.84
C LYS A 115 12.51 26.69 -17.75
N LEU A 116 11.44 26.39 -17.01
CA LEU A 116 10.83 25.06 -16.95
C LEU A 116 10.29 24.61 -18.30
N MET A 117 9.63 25.49 -19.06
CA MET A 117 9.08 25.17 -20.38
C MET A 117 10.17 24.89 -21.42
N ILE A 118 11.24 25.70 -21.45
CA ILE A 118 12.39 25.43 -22.33
C ILE A 118 12.99 24.07 -21.99
N SER A 119 13.23 23.80 -20.70
CA SER A 119 13.77 22.51 -20.25
C SER A 119 12.84 21.33 -20.53
N LYS A 120 11.52 21.48 -20.39
CA LYS A 120 10.54 20.43 -20.70
C LYS A 120 10.56 20.09 -22.19
N ASN A 121 10.60 21.11 -23.05
CA ASN A 121 10.64 20.92 -24.50
C ASN A 121 11.95 20.28 -24.97
N ASP A 122 13.08 20.63 -24.35
CA ASP A 122 14.38 20.00 -24.62
C ASP A 122 14.40 18.52 -24.22
N ILE A 123 13.77 18.16 -23.10
CA ILE A 123 13.63 16.77 -22.67
C ILE A 123 12.70 16.01 -23.61
N GLU A 124 11.57 16.62 -23.99
CA GLU A 124 10.60 15.98 -24.89
C GLU A 124 11.24 15.65 -26.24
N THR A 125 11.97 16.61 -26.82
CA THR A 125 12.73 16.45 -28.07
C THR A 125 13.79 15.36 -27.96
N MET A 126 14.59 15.34 -26.88
CA MET A 126 15.56 14.29 -26.62
C MET A 126 14.91 12.89 -26.58
N ILE A 127 13.75 12.77 -25.92
CA ILE A 127 13.00 11.50 -25.85
C ILE A 127 12.44 11.12 -27.24
N LYS A 128 11.99 12.08 -28.07
CA LYS A 128 11.55 11.78 -29.46
C LYS A 128 12.68 11.13 -30.26
N THR A 129 13.84 11.77 -30.30
CA THR A 129 14.99 11.29 -31.07
C THR A 129 15.46 9.92 -30.59
N ARG A 130 15.44 9.66 -29.28
CA ARG A 130 15.84 8.36 -28.71
C ARG A 130 14.86 7.24 -29.08
N LEU A 131 13.55 7.51 -29.02
CA LEU A 131 12.52 6.52 -29.37
C LEU A 131 12.52 6.20 -30.86
N GLU A 132 12.72 7.21 -31.72
CA GLU A 132 12.88 7.02 -33.17
C GLU A 132 14.11 6.14 -33.47
N TYR A 133 15.24 6.37 -32.79
CA TYR A 133 16.43 5.54 -32.92
C TYR A 133 16.20 4.08 -32.50
N LEU A 134 15.32 3.86 -31.51
CA LEU A 134 14.94 2.52 -31.04
C LEU A 134 13.80 1.91 -31.85
N ASN A 135 13.31 2.60 -32.89
CA ASN A 135 12.17 2.20 -33.72
C ASN A 135 10.90 1.88 -32.90
N ILE A 136 10.71 2.63 -31.79
CA ILE A 136 9.54 2.54 -30.92
C ILE A 136 8.54 3.60 -31.38
N ASP A 137 7.40 3.15 -31.89
CA ASP A 137 6.36 4.06 -32.41
C ASP A 137 5.78 4.92 -31.29
N LYS A 138 5.70 6.22 -31.56
CA LYS A 138 5.54 7.26 -30.56
C LYS A 138 4.10 7.73 -30.50
N THR A 139 3.20 6.82 -30.16
CA THR A 139 1.86 7.17 -29.67
C THR A 139 1.94 7.61 -28.20
N LEU A 140 2.77 8.61 -27.91
CA LEU A 140 2.80 9.20 -26.57
C LEU A 140 1.60 10.14 -26.46
N ASP A 141 0.61 9.69 -25.69
CA ASP A 141 -0.56 10.46 -25.29
C ASP A 141 -0.07 11.74 -24.61
N SER A 142 -0.04 12.83 -25.38
CA SER A 142 0.53 14.12 -24.98
C SER A 142 -0.46 14.90 -24.12
N ASN A 143 -1.19 14.20 -23.26
CA ASN A 143 -2.04 14.82 -22.27
C ASN A 143 -1.11 15.23 -21.14
N GLU A 144 -0.85 16.53 -21.02
CA GLU A 144 -0.35 17.09 -19.77
C GLU A 144 -1.40 16.78 -18.70
N GLU A 145 -1.29 15.61 -18.08
CA GLU A 145 -2.10 15.31 -16.92
C GLU A 145 -1.76 16.37 -15.87
N PRO A 146 -2.80 16.97 -15.24
CA PRO A 146 -2.57 17.96 -14.20
C PRO A 146 -1.67 17.33 -13.14
N GLU A 147 -0.81 18.13 -12.51
CA GLU A 147 -0.03 17.61 -11.38
C GLU A 147 -1.02 17.08 -10.33
N GLU A 148 -0.90 15.81 -9.96
CA GLU A 148 -1.76 15.15 -8.99
C GLU A 148 -0.98 14.91 -7.68
N PHE A 149 -1.68 14.91 -6.56
CA PHE A 149 -1.12 14.46 -5.28
C PHE A 149 -1.88 13.24 -4.78
N SER A 150 -1.12 12.25 -4.30
CA SER A 150 -1.66 10.98 -3.84
C SER A 150 -1.44 10.78 -2.35
N TYR A 151 -2.43 10.22 -1.66
CA TYR A 151 -2.37 9.92 -0.24
C TYR A 151 -3.13 8.64 0.11
N VAL A 152 -2.78 8.06 1.27
CA VAL A 152 -3.44 6.85 1.80
C VAL A 152 -4.14 7.19 3.10
N ILE A 153 -5.41 6.80 3.20
CA ILE A 153 -6.20 6.83 4.43
C ILE A 153 -6.36 5.40 4.92
N ILE A 154 -5.75 5.10 6.06
CA ILE A 154 -5.89 3.81 6.72
C ILE A 154 -7.11 3.86 7.65
N ASN A 155 -7.98 2.85 7.56
CA ASN A 155 -9.18 2.69 8.37
C ASN A 155 -10.04 3.98 8.44
N PRO A 156 -10.56 4.47 7.30
CA PRO A 156 -11.44 5.65 7.29
C PRO A 156 -12.76 5.38 8.04
N SER A 157 -13.45 6.46 8.43
CA SER A 157 -14.78 6.37 9.06
C SER A 157 -15.81 5.69 8.15
N TYR A 158 -16.84 5.09 8.75
CA TYR A 158 -17.95 4.44 8.04
C TYR A 158 -18.65 5.37 7.03
N ASP A 159 -18.75 6.66 7.37
CA ASP A 159 -19.39 7.68 6.53
C ASP A 159 -18.44 8.30 5.49
N PHE A 160 -17.22 7.78 5.35
CA PHE A 160 -16.25 8.30 4.39
C PHE A 160 -16.75 8.11 2.95
N ASN A 161 -16.87 9.20 2.21
CA ASN A 161 -17.33 9.18 0.82
C ASN A 161 -16.24 8.69 -0.12
N LEU A 162 -16.57 7.70 -0.93
CA LEU A 162 -15.72 7.17 -1.99
C LEU A 162 -15.86 7.99 -3.27
N LYS A 163 -14.76 8.17 -4.00
CA LYS A 163 -14.71 8.83 -5.30
C LYS A 163 -14.36 7.81 -6.38
N ASN A 164 -14.77 8.11 -7.62
CA ASN A 164 -14.32 7.33 -8.77
C ASN A 164 -12.81 7.48 -8.93
N GLY A 165 -12.11 6.37 -9.15
CA GLY A 165 -10.65 6.34 -9.22
C GLY A 165 -9.95 5.99 -7.91
N ASP A 166 -10.66 6.01 -6.76
CA ASP A 166 -10.11 5.55 -5.49
C ASP A 166 -9.67 4.08 -5.58
N ILE A 167 -8.53 3.75 -4.99
CA ILE A 167 -8.02 2.39 -4.91
C ILE A 167 -8.17 1.91 -3.47
N ILE A 168 -8.89 0.81 -3.27
CA ILE A 168 -9.13 0.22 -1.95
C ILE A 168 -8.17 -0.94 -1.74
N PHE A 169 -7.47 -0.95 -0.61
CA PHE A 169 -6.65 -2.09 -0.19
C PHE A 169 -7.52 -3.08 0.57
N LEU A 170 -7.47 -4.35 0.15
CA LEU A 170 -8.33 -5.43 0.62
C LEU A 170 -7.49 -6.62 1.09
N ILE A 171 -7.87 -7.22 2.21
CA ILE A 171 -7.42 -8.55 2.61
C ILE A 171 -8.40 -9.55 2.00
N LYS A 172 -7.91 -10.40 1.10
CA LYS A 172 -8.66 -11.52 0.55
C LYS A 172 -8.43 -12.77 1.40
N PRO A 173 -9.47 -13.54 1.72
CA PRO A 173 -9.29 -14.84 2.37
C PRO A 173 -8.59 -15.82 1.41
N ALA A 174 -8.02 -16.90 1.96
CA ALA A 174 -7.50 -17.99 1.15
C ALA A 174 -8.63 -18.66 0.35
N ASN A 175 -8.38 -18.97 -0.93
CA ASN A 175 -9.28 -19.79 -1.72
C ASN A 175 -9.18 -21.25 -1.25
N ILE A 176 -10.03 -21.64 -0.29
CA ILE A 176 -10.07 -23.01 0.26
C ILE A 176 -10.32 -24.07 -0.84
N ASN A 177 -10.94 -23.68 -1.95
CA ASN A 177 -11.26 -24.58 -3.06
C ASN A 177 -10.02 -24.98 -3.89
N GLU A 178 -9.00 -24.12 -4.01
CA GLU A 178 -7.78 -24.44 -4.77
C GLU A 178 -6.86 -25.42 -4.02
N GLU A 179 -6.85 -25.38 -2.69
CA GLU A 179 -6.12 -26.36 -1.86
C GLU A 179 -6.74 -27.75 -1.99
N ASN A 180 -8.08 -27.85 -2.03
CA ASN A 180 -8.76 -29.13 -2.24
C ASN A 180 -8.51 -29.71 -3.64
N GLU A 181 -8.49 -28.88 -4.69
CA GLU A 181 -8.17 -29.35 -6.04
C GLU A 181 -6.70 -29.78 -6.20
N ARG A 182 -5.75 -29.05 -5.59
CA ARG A 182 -4.33 -29.46 -5.58
C ARG A 182 -4.14 -30.76 -4.80
N ASN A 183 -4.75 -30.88 -3.64
CA ASN A 183 -4.64 -32.09 -2.82
C ASN A 183 -5.30 -33.30 -3.51
N ASN A 184 -6.42 -33.10 -4.21
CA ASN A 184 -7.05 -34.15 -5.03
C ASN A 184 -6.22 -34.51 -6.28
N PHE A 185 -5.48 -33.57 -6.86
CA PHE A 185 -4.57 -33.88 -7.97
C PHE A 185 -3.43 -34.81 -7.54
N PHE A 186 -2.83 -34.56 -6.36
CA PHE A 186 -1.76 -35.42 -5.84
C PHE A 186 -2.28 -36.76 -5.27
N ALA A 187 -3.51 -36.83 -4.78
CA ALA A 187 -4.11 -38.07 -4.29
C ALA A 187 -4.55 -39.05 -5.40
N ASN A 188 -4.61 -38.61 -6.65
CA ASN A 188 -4.94 -39.45 -7.82
C ASN A 188 -3.71 -39.90 -8.63
N LEU A 189 -2.51 -39.71 -8.07
CA LEU A 189 -1.22 -40.08 -8.69
C LEU A 189 -0.55 -41.31 -8.06
N ASP A 190 -1.25 -42.01 -7.14
CA ASP A 190 -0.84 -43.30 -6.57
C ASP A 190 -1.70 -44.46 -7.12
#